data_AF-A0A9P5PD61-F1
#
_entry.id   AF-A0A9P5PD61-F1
#
_cell.length_a   1.000
_cell.length_b   1.000
_cell.length_c   1.000
_cell.angle_alpha   90.00
_cell.angle_beta   90.00
_cell.angle_gamma   90.00
#
_symmetry.space_group_name_H-M   'P 1'
#
loop_
_entity.id
_entity.type
_entity.pdbx_description
1 polymer ?
#
loop_
_entity_poly.entity_id
_entity_poly.type
_entity_poly.pdbx_seq_one_letter_code
_entity_poly.pdbx_strand_id
1 'polypeptide(L)'
;MPAIVNLFSFLAEQPGFSETVTFDQLSQFIGLASSIKNDILAAQPPTHDPNDPPLLLAPHQRVFLTQTCNIPLEFIDHCWLAVREMVWRKTVEEGARLNDHQFEAWYTGRDFQLSGQTLWPPTQQCTNTNCPSTQLLRERDGIFPVTLFTLRNGARATYSTYLTCGGM
;
A
#
# COMPACT_ATOMS: atom_id res chain seq x y z
N MET A 1 7.66 -21.12 5.53
CA MET A 1 8.73 -21.37 4.55
C MET A 1 8.29 -21.92 3.18
N PRO A 2 7.22 -22.73 2.99
CA PRO A 2 6.88 -23.23 1.64
C PRO A 2 6.35 -22.15 0.67
N ALA A 3 5.75 -21.07 1.18
CA ALA A 3 5.20 -20.00 0.34
C ALA A 3 6.27 -19.18 -0.42
N ILE A 4 7.46 -19.00 0.15
CA ILE A 4 8.52 -18.17 -0.45
C ILE A 4 9.19 -18.89 -1.64
N VAL A 5 9.36 -20.21 -1.55
CA VAL A 5 9.98 -21.01 -2.63
C VAL A 5 9.08 -21.01 -3.87
N ASN A 6 7.76 -21.13 -3.70
CA ASN A 6 6.79 -21.09 -4.80
C ASN A 6 6.68 -19.69 -5.46
N LEU A 7 7.03 -18.64 -4.70
CA LEU A 7 6.97 -17.26 -5.18
C LEU A 7 8.13 -16.95 -6.14
N PHE A 8 9.34 -17.39 -5.79
CA PHE A 8 10.50 -17.25 -6.67
C PHE A 8 10.40 -18.10 -7.93
N SER A 9 9.80 -19.30 -7.86
CA SER A 9 9.58 -20.11 -9.07
C SER A 9 8.59 -19.43 -10.03
N PHE A 10 7.49 -18.86 -9.52
CA PHE A 10 6.53 -18.13 -10.34
C PHE A 10 7.14 -16.89 -11.01
N LEU A 11 7.99 -16.16 -10.29
CA LEU A 11 8.67 -14.99 -10.82
C LEU A 11 9.81 -15.35 -11.78
N ALA A 12 10.52 -16.46 -11.55
CA ALA A 12 11.59 -16.95 -12.43
C ALA A 12 11.08 -17.46 -13.78
N GLU A 13 9.80 -17.81 -13.89
CA GLU A 13 9.15 -18.13 -15.18
C GLU A 13 9.03 -16.90 -16.10
N GLN A 14 9.20 -15.68 -15.57
CA GLN A 14 9.16 -14.45 -16.36
C GLN A 14 10.53 -14.17 -17.01
N PRO A 15 10.59 -14.02 -18.35
CA PRO A 15 11.85 -13.75 -19.05
C PRO A 15 12.56 -12.51 -18.50
N GLY A 16 13.85 -12.65 -18.16
CA GLY A 16 14.68 -11.56 -17.66
C GLY A 16 14.41 -11.11 -16.22
N PHE A 17 13.43 -11.70 -15.52
CA PHE A 17 13.09 -11.27 -14.16
C PHE A 17 14.24 -11.50 -13.18
N SER A 18 14.78 -12.72 -13.12
CA SER A 18 15.84 -13.08 -12.17
C SER A 18 17.16 -12.34 -12.42
N GLU A 19 17.38 -11.81 -13.62
CA GLU A 19 18.55 -11.00 -13.98
C GLU A 19 18.36 -9.53 -13.58
N THR A 20 17.10 -9.09 -13.41
CA THR A 20 16.74 -7.67 -13.24
C THR A 20 16.31 -7.33 -11.83
N VAL A 21 15.51 -8.20 -11.20
CA VAL A 21 14.90 -7.95 -9.89
C VAL A 21 15.58 -8.79 -8.81
N THR A 22 16.20 -8.12 -7.85
CA THR A 22 16.88 -8.77 -6.74
C THR A 22 15.93 -9.11 -5.60
N PHE A 23 16.37 -10.02 -4.71
CA PHE A 23 15.63 -10.34 -3.49
C PHE A 23 15.40 -9.09 -2.61
N ASP A 24 16.40 -8.22 -2.48
CA ASP A 24 16.31 -7.03 -1.63
C ASP A 24 15.27 -6.04 -2.18
N GLN A 25 15.22 -5.86 -3.51
CA GLN A 25 14.20 -5.03 -4.14
C GLN A 25 12.79 -5.59 -3.93
N LEU A 26 12.63 -6.91 -4.04
CA LEU A 26 11.34 -7.57 -3.78
C LEU A 26 10.93 -7.46 -2.30
N SER A 27 11.89 -7.59 -1.39
CA SER A 27 11.67 -7.42 0.05
C SER A 27 11.24 -5.98 0.37
N GLN A 28 11.90 -4.99 -0.24
CA GLN A 28 11.54 -3.58 -0.13
C GLN A 28 10.14 -3.32 -0.71
N PHE A 29 9.83 -3.88 -1.87
CA PHE A 29 8.51 -3.82 -2.50
C PHE A 29 7.41 -4.32 -1.57
N ILE A 30 7.59 -5.49 -0.96
CA ILE A 30 6.64 -6.04 0.02
C ILE A 30 6.48 -5.09 1.20
N GLY A 31 7.59 -4.55 1.73
CA GLY A 31 7.59 -3.59 2.83
C GLY A 31 6.78 -2.33 2.52
N LEU A 32 7.07 -1.67 1.39
CA LEU A 32 6.41 -0.44 0.98
C LEU A 32 4.95 -0.66 0.61
N ALA A 33 4.63 -1.70 -0.18
CA ALA A 33 3.26 -2.04 -0.55
C ALA A 33 2.38 -2.35 0.68
N SER A 34 2.96 -2.99 1.70
CA SER A 34 2.24 -3.24 2.97
C SER A 34 1.92 -1.92 3.70
N SER A 35 2.83 -0.96 3.67
CA SER A 35 2.65 0.34 4.32
C SER A 35 1.60 1.23 3.64
N ILE A 36 1.32 1.02 2.35
CA ILE A 36 0.31 1.76 1.57
C ILE A 36 -0.97 0.94 1.31
N LYS A 37 -1.24 -0.12 2.10
CA LYS A 37 -2.38 -1.02 1.91
C LYS A 37 -3.73 -0.27 1.83
N ASN A 38 -3.92 0.73 2.68
CA ASN A 38 -5.15 1.52 2.69
C ASN A 38 -5.25 2.46 1.48
N ASP A 39 -4.13 3.01 1.00
CA ASP A 39 -4.10 3.79 -0.24
C ASP A 39 -4.43 2.91 -1.46
N ILE A 40 -3.94 1.66 -1.47
CA ILE A 40 -4.32 0.64 -2.46
C ILE A 40 -5.83 0.37 -2.42
N LEU A 41 -6.40 0.22 -1.22
CA LEU A 41 -7.82 -0.04 -1.02
C LEU A 41 -8.71 1.14 -1.45
N ALA A 42 -8.29 2.37 -1.15
CA ALA A 42 -9.03 3.58 -1.52
C ALA A 42 -9.18 3.75 -3.04
N ALA A 43 -8.21 3.24 -3.81
CA ALA A 43 -8.25 3.23 -5.27
C ALA A 43 -9.21 2.16 -5.84
N GLN A 44 -9.74 1.23 -5.04
CA GLN A 44 -10.64 0.18 -5.51
C GLN A 44 -12.09 0.66 -5.59
N PRO A 45 -12.99 -0.03 -6.32
CA PRO A 45 -14.42 0.27 -6.32
C PRO A 45 -15.07 0.11 -4.94
N PRO A 46 -16.20 0.78 -4.65
CA PRO A 46 -16.92 0.65 -3.37
C PRO A 46 -17.36 -0.80 -3.05
N THR A 47 -17.53 -1.63 -4.07
CA THR A 47 -17.96 -3.04 -3.95
C THR A 47 -16.82 -4.01 -3.66
N HIS A 48 -15.57 -3.54 -3.61
CA HIS A 48 -14.40 -4.38 -3.37
C HIS A 48 -14.38 -4.91 -1.93
N ASP A 49 -13.98 -6.17 -1.72
CA ASP A 49 -13.85 -6.73 -0.37
C ASP A 49 -12.54 -6.23 0.26
N PRO A 50 -12.58 -5.53 1.41
CA PRO A 50 -11.37 -5.07 2.09
C PRO A 50 -10.40 -6.19 2.49
N ASN A 51 -10.87 -7.45 2.58
CA ASN A 51 -10.05 -8.59 2.96
C ASN A 51 -9.38 -9.29 1.76
N ASP A 52 -9.71 -8.88 0.53
CA ASP A 52 -9.15 -9.44 -0.71
C ASP A 52 -8.17 -8.44 -1.34
N PRO A 53 -6.90 -8.81 -1.63
CA PRO A 53 -6.00 -7.90 -2.34
C PRO A 53 -6.44 -7.70 -3.79
N PRO A 54 -6.42 -6.46 -4.32
CA PRO A 54 -6.82 -6.23 -5.70
C PRO A 54 -5.90 -6.92 -6.71
N LEU A 55 -6.46 -7.20 -7.90
CA LEU A 55 -5.71 -7.80 -9.01
C LEU A 55 -4.62 -6.86 -9.54
N LEU A 56 -4.92 -5.56 -9.60
CA LEU A 56 -4.06 -4.54 -10.17
C LEU A 56 -3.90 -3.37 -9.21
N LEU A 57 -2.71 -2.78 -9.21
CA LEU A 57 -2.41 -1.53 -8.52
C LEU A 57 -2.80 -0.34 -9.38
N ALA A 58 -3.14 0.79 -8.75
CA ALA A 58 -3.40 2.03 -9.46
C ALA A 58 -2.11 2.56 -10.14
N PRO A 59 -2.21 3.35 -11.24
CA PRO A 59 -1.04 3.83 -11.96
C PRO A 59 -0.01 4.55 -11.09
N HIS A 60 -0.44 5.44 -10.20
CA HIS A 60 0.45 6.18 -9.30
C HIS A 60 1.18 5.26 -8.30
N GLN A 61 0.53 4.20 -7.82
CA GLN A 61 1.14 3.20 -6.94
C GLN A 61 2.22 2.39 -7.67
N ARG A 62 1.97 2.04 -8.94
CA ARG A 62 2.94 1.33 -9.79
C ARG A 62 4.20 2.16 -10.03
N VAL A 63 4.03 3.45 -10.34
CA VAL A 63 5.15 4.38 -10.56
C VAL A 63 5.92 4.62 -9.26
N PHE A 64 5.23 4.81 -8.14
CA PHE A 64 5.86 4.93 -6.83
C PHE A 64 6.73 3.71 -6.50
N LEU A 65 6.19 2.49 -6.64
CA LEU A 65 6.92 1.26 -6.35
C LEU A 65 8.08 1.02 -7.33
N THR A 66 7.90 1.38 -8.61
CA THR A 66 8.98 1.37 -9.62
C THR A 66 10.16 2.21 -9.16
N GLN A 67 9.90 3.47 -8.82
CA GLN A 67 10.95 4.43 -8.47
C GLN A 67 11.63 4.08 -7.14
N THR A 68 10.85 3.70 -6.14
CA THR A 68 11.37 3.46 -4.78
C THR A 68 12.07 2.12 -4.61
N CYS A 69 11.64 1.09 -5.35
CA CYS A 69 12.27 -0.23 -5.31
C CYS A 69 13.30 -0.43 -6.43
N ASN A 70 13.43 0.55 -7.34
CA ASN A 70 14.27 0.44 -8.53
C ASN A 70 13.94 -0.81 -9.37
N ILE A 71 12.66 -1.16 -9.48
CA ILE A 71 12.16 -2.30 -10.27
C ILE A 71 11.54 -1.73 -11.54
N PRO A 72 11.94 -2.17 -12.75
CA PRO A 72 11.33 -1.70 -14.00
C PRO A 72 9.81 -1.91 -14.02
N LEU A 73 9.10 -0.95 -14.64
CA LEU A 73 7.65 -0.91 -14.63
C LEU A 73 7.02 -2.19 -15.22
N GLU A 74 7.66 -2.83 -16.21
CA GLU A 74 7.19 -4.09 -16.78
C GLU A 74 7.13 -5.26 -15.78
N PHE A 75 7.92 -5.21 -14.71
CA PHE A 75 7.97 -6.26 -13.69
C PHE A 75 7.09 -5.97 -12.47
N ILE A 76 6.57 -4.75 -12.32
CA ILE A 76 5.78 -4.36 -11.13
C ILE A 76 4.51 -5.20 -10.98
N ASP A 77 3.79 -5.45 -12.07
CA ASP A 77 2.55 -6.24 -11.99
C ASP A 77 2.85 -7.71 -11.65
N HIS A 78 3.95 -8.25 -12.17
CA HIS A 78 4.41 -9.59 -11.84
C HIS A 78 4.81 -9.69 -10.36
N CYS A 79 5.58 -8.72 -9.86
CA CYS A 79 5.91 -8.61 -8.44
C CYS A 79 4.64 -8.55 -7.59
N TRP A 80 3.69 -7.67 -7.94
CA TRP A 80 2.42 -7.53 -7.21
C TRP A 80 1.64 -8.85 -7.17
N LEU A 81 1.40 -9.47 -8.34
CA LEU A 81 0.66 -10.73 -8.42
C LEU A 81 1.28 -11.83 -7.56
N ALA A 82 2.61 -11.89 -7.53
CA ALA A 82 3.34 -12.87 -6.74
C ALA A 82 3.19 -12.63 -5.22
N VAL A 83 3.24 -11.37 -4.77
CA VAL A 83 3.34 -11.05 -3.32
C VAL A 83 2.06 -10.50 -2.69
N ARG A 84 1.01 -10.20 -3.46
CA ARG A 84 -0.18 -9.48 -2.97
C ARG A 84 -0.83 -10.10 -1.73
N GLU A 85 -0.91 -11.43 -1.68
CA GLU A 85 -1.43 -12.18 -0.53
C GLU A 85 -0.57 -11.98 0.72
N MET A 86 0.75 -11.97 0.55
CA MET A 86 1.69 -11.73 1.66
C MET A 86 1.57 -10.30 2.17
N VAL A 87 1.49 -9.33 1.25
CA VAL A 87 1.27 -7.92 1.57
C VAL A 87 -0.04 -7.74 2.34
N TRP A 88 -1.12 -8.40 1.89
CA TRP A 88 -2.44 -8.21 2.49
C TRP A 88 -2.57 -8.79 3.89
N ARG A 89 -1.88 -9.90 4.17
CA ARG A 89 -1.87 -10.59 5.47
C ARG A 89 -0.86 -10.01 6.46
N LYS A 90 0.09 -9.20 5.99
CA LYS A 90 1.10 -8.61 6.86
C LYS A 90 0.45 -7.59 7.78
N THR A 91 0.52 -7.85 9.08
CA THR A 91 0.23 -6.83 10.09
C THR A 91 1.40 -5.87 10.12
N VAL A 92 1.18 -4.63 9.68
CA VAL A 92 2.19 -3.59 9.79
C VAL A 92 2.26 -3.16 11.25
N GLU A 93 3.32 -3.55 11.96
CA GLU A 93 3.57 -3.08 13.32
C GLU A 93 3.67 -1.56 13.32
N GLU A 94 2.96 -0.88 14.22
CA GLU A 94 2.91 0.59 14.30
C GLU A 94 4.30 1.22 14.46
N GLY A 95 5.21 0.54 15.18
CA GLY A 95 6.60 0.96 15.33
C GLY A 95 7.43 0.88 14.04
N ALA A 96 7.09 0.00 13.11
CA ALA A 96 7.76 -0.11 11.83
C ALA A 96 7.38 1.04 10.87
N ARG A 97 6.19 1.63 11.01
CA ARG A 97 5.72 2.76 10.18
C ARG A 97 6.52 4.04 10.39
N LEU A 98 7.19 4.16 11.53
CA LEU A 98 7.93 5.35 11.93
C LEU A 98 9.46 5.20 11.78
N ASN A 99 9.94 4.09 11.24
CA ASN A 99 11.38 3.92 11.02
C ASN A 99 11.90 4.89 9.94
N ASP A 100 13.14 5.35 10.09
CA ASP A 100 13.79 6.26 9.12
C ASP A 100 14.42 5.51 7.95
N HIS A 101 14.45 4.17 7.98
CA HIS A 101 15.05 3.35 6.93
C HIS A 101 14.36 3.51 5.57
N GLN A 102 13.12 3.98 5.54
CA GLN A 102 12.35 4.24 4.32
C GLN A 102 12.17 5.74 4.03
N PHE A 103 12.96 6.62 4.67
CA PHE A 103 12.81 8.07 4.51
C PHE A 103 12.82 8.51 3.05
N GLU A 104 13.80 8.05 2.26
CA GLU A 104 13.90 8.38 0.83
C GLU A 104 12.68 7.91 0.03
N ALA A 105 12.17 6.70 0.33
CA ALA A 105 10.97 6.21 -0.31
C ALA A 105 9.77 7.12 -0.03
N TRP A 106 9.60 7.58 1.22
CA TRP A 106 8.52 8.49 1.58
C TRP A 106 8.72 9.92 1.11
N TYR A 107 9.95 10.33 0.82
CA TYR A 107 10.23 11.58 0.13
C TYR A 107 9.68 11.52 -1.30
N THR A 108 10.02 10.46 -2.06
CA THR A 108 9.44 10.18 -3.39
C THR A 108 7.91 10.01 -3.35
N GLY A 109 7.38 9.38 -2.30
CA GLY A 109 5.94 9.16 -2.13
C GLY A 109 5.10 10.44 -2.15
N ARG A 110 5.68 11.59 -1.78
CA ARG A 110 4.96 12.89 -1.77
C ARG A 110 4.43 13.30 -3.13
N ASP A 111 5.19 13.02 -4.19
CA ASP A 111 4.78 13.33 -5.57
C ASP A 111 3.56 12.51 -6.01
N PHE A 112 3.31 11.40 -5.31
CA PHE A 112 2.21 10.47 -5.56
C PHE A 112 1.15 10.50 -4.47
N GLN A 113 1.22 11.45 -3.53
CA GLN A 113 0.27 11.52 -2.42
C GLN A 113 0.27 10.25 -1.53
N LEU A 114 1.42 9.57 -1.43
CA LEU A 114 1.59 8.35 -0.66
C LEU A 114 2.50 8.57 0.56
N SER A 115 2.12 7.97 1.69
CA SER A 115 2.94 7.96 2.90
C SER A 115 2.67 6.70 3.70
N GLY A 116 3.73 6.07 4.24
CA GLY A 116 3.58 4.96 5.19
C GLY A 116 2.87 5.35 6.49
N GLN A 117 2.66 6.65 6.72
CA GLN A 117 2.09 7.23 7.93
C GLN A 117 0.73 7.91 7.71
N THR A 118 0.13 7.75 6.51
CA THR A 118 -1.19 8.31 6.24
C THR A 118 -2.18 7.87 7.32
N LEU A 119 -2.88 8.86 7.89
CA LEU A 119 -3.87 8.68 8.94
C LEU A 119 -5.20 8.25 8.32
N TRP A 120 -5.36 6.94 8.21
CA TRP A 120 -6.59 6.31 7.78
C TRP A 120 -7.51 6.03 8.96
N PRO A 121 -8.83 6.26 8.84
CA PRO A 121 -9.79 5.77 9.83
C PRO A 121 -9.65 4.24 10.02
N PRO A 122 -9.85 3.72 11.24
CA PRO A 122 -9.68 2.29 11.52
C PRO A 122 -10.77 1.42 10.90
N THR A 123 -11.87 2.03 10.45
CA THR A 123 -13.02 1.35 9.87
C THR A 123 -13.03 1.55 8.35
N GLN A 124 -13.17 0.45 7.61
CA GLN A 124 -13.28 0.45 6.15
C GLN A 124 -14.74 0.35 5.67
N GLN A 125 -15.66 -0.01 6.56
CA GLN A 125 -17.11 -0.11 6.34
C GLN A 125 -17.86 0.68 7.41
N CYS A 126 -19.10 1.07 7.12
CA CYS A 126 -19.94 1.77 8.08
C CYS A 126 -20.27 0.86 9.27
N THR A 127 -20.04 1.35 10.49
CA THR A 127 -20.40 0.65 11.73
C THR A 127 -21.80 1.04 12.24
N ASN A 128 -22.45 2.01 11.60
CA ASN A 128 -23.81 2.41 11.94
C ASN A 128 -24.80 1.36 11.44
N THR A 129 -25.48 0.68 12.36
CA THR A 129 -26.48 -0.36 12.05
C THR A 129 -27.68 0.14 11.24
N ASN A 130 -27.92 1.46 11.23
CA ASN A 130 -28.98 2.09 10.44
C ASN A 130 -28.51 2.51 9.05
N CYS A 131 -27.23 2.34 8.71
CA CYS A 131 -26.74 2.57 7.36
C CYS A 131 -26.99 1.31 6.52
N PRO A 132 -27.72 1.41 5.39
CA PRO A 132 -27.96 0.24 4.53
C PRO A 132 -26.72 -0.14 3.70
N SER A 133 -25.68 0.68 3.69
CA SER A 133 -24.49 0.45 2.87
C SER A 133 -23.55 -0.53 3.53
N THR A 134 -23.28 -1.64 2.85
CA THR A 134 -22.22 -2.61 3.17
C THR A 134 -20.95 -2.37 2.35
N GLN A 135 -20.90 -1.26 1.61
CA GLN A 135 -19.79 -0.92 0.73
C GLN A 135 -18.61 -0.33 1.50
N LEU A 136 -17.44 -0.31 0.86
CA LEU A 136 -16.29 0.42 1.35
C LEU A 136 -16.61 1.90 1.51
N LEU A 137 -16.17 2.47 2.63
CA LEU A 137 -16.20 3.90 2.83
C LEU A 137 -15.28 4.58 1.79
N ARG A 138 -15.66 5.79 1.38
CA ARG A 138 -15.03 6.55 0.30
C ARG A 138 -14.43 7.83 0.83
N GLU A 139 -13.33 8.26 0.24
CA GLU A 139 -12.81 9.60 0.47
C GLU A 139 -13.86 10.63 0.06
N ARG A 140 -14.19 11.54 0.98
CA ARG A 140 -15.14 12.62 0.70
C ARG A 140 -14.47 13.79 -0.01
N ASP A 141 -13.38 14.26 0.58
CA ASP A 141 -12.68 15.50 0.20
C ASP A 141 -11.24 15.23 -0.30
N GLY A 142 -10.95 13.95 -0.61
CA GLY A 142 -9.59 13.46 -0.88
C GLY A 142 -8.70 13.41 0.36
N ILE A 143 -7.41 13.18 0.13
CA ILE A 143 -6.40 13.26 1.18
C ILE A 143 -5.86 14.69 1.33
N PHE A 144 -5.50 15.08 2.55
CA PHE A 144 -4.94 16.40 2.82
C PHE A 144 -3.69 16.33 3.70
N PRO A 145 -2.72 17.23 3.48
CA PRO A 145 -1.45 17.21 4.20
C PRO A 145 -1.63 17.64 5.66
N VAL A 146 -0.96 16.93 6.56
CA VAL A 146 -0.98 17.18 8.01
C VAL A 146 0.40 16.94 8.62
N THR A 147 0.59 17.41 9.85
CA THR A 147 1.79 17.13 10.65
C THR A 147 1.44 16.16 11.77
N LEU A 148 2.04 14.98 11.75
CA LEU A 148 1.97 13.98 12.82
C LEU A 148 3.07 14.25 13.85
N PHE A 149 2.68 14.57 15.08
CA PHE A 149 3.61 14.71 16.20
C PHE A 149 3.84 13.35 16.86
N THR A 150 5.07 12.84 16.80
CA THR A 150 5.44 11.55 17.40
C THR A 150 6.27 11.74 18.67
N LEU A 151 6.25 10.75 19.56
CA LEU A 151 7.00 10.81 20.82
C LEU A 151 8.52 10.67 20.64
N ARG A 152 8.98 9.92 19.63
CA ARG A 152 10.41 9.60 19.44
C ARG A 152 11.03 10.17 18.17
N ASN A 153 10.24 10.40 17.12
CA ASN A 153 10.74 10.76 15.79
C ASN A 153 10.41 12.21 15.40
N GLY A 154 10.00 13.03 16.37
CA GLY A 154 9.63 14.42 16.16
C GLY A 154 8.35 14.60 15.34
N ALA A 155 8.19 15.78 14.77
CA ALA A 155 7.10 16.13 13.88
C ALA A 155 7.36 15.59 12.46
N ARG A 156 6.38 14.93 11.85
CA ARG A 156 6.48 14.36 10.51
C ARG A 156 5.36 14.84 9.62
N ALA A 157 5.70 15.21 8.39
CA ALA A 157 4.71 15.50 7.35
C ALA A 157 4.09 14.19 6.85
N THR A 158 2.76 14.14 6.79
CA THR A 158 2.00 13.00 6.27
C THR A 158 0.64 13.47 5.75
N TYR A 159 -0.28 12.56 5.52
CA TYR A 159 -1.63 12.82 5.03
C TYR A 159 -2.67 12.33 6.02
N SER A 160 -3.86 12.92 5.97
CA SER A 160 -5.05 12.44 6.65
C SER A 160 -6.20 12.41 5.64
N THR A 161 -7.20 11.57 5.94
CA THR A 161 -8.36 11.38 5.06
C THR A 161 -9.63 11.22 5.89
N TYR A 162 -10.75 11.64 5.30
CA TYR A 162 -12.08 11.43 5.86
C TYR A 162 -12.86 10.50 4.94
N LEU A 163 -13.43 9.46 5.56
CA LEU A 163 -14.19 8.45 4.86
C LEU A 163 -15.69 8.62 5.12
N THR A 164 -16.51 8.50 4.08
CA THR A 164 -17.97 8.58 4.13
C THR A 164 -18.62 7.40 3.40
N CYS A 165 -19.89 7.14 3.67
CA CYS A 165 -20.64 6.15 2.91
C CYS A 165 -20.91 6.68 1.50
N GLY A 166 -20.71 5.87 0.47
CA GLY A 166 -21.12 6.22 -0.88
C GLY A 166 -22.65 6.35 -0.97
N GLY A 167 -23.14 7.48 -1.48
CA GLY A 167 -24.58 7.70 -1.72
C GLY A 167 -25.28 8.72 -0.81
N MET A 168 -24.55 9.62 -0.15
CA MET A 168 -25.10 10.84 0.48
C MET A 168 -24.31 12.07 0.09
#